data_AF-A0A011UZX6-F1
#
_entry.id   AF-A0A011UZX6-F1
#
_cell.length_a   1.000
_cell.length_b   1.000
_cell.length_c   1.000
_cell.angle_alpha   90.00
_cell.angle_beta   90.00
_cell.angle_gamma   90.00
#
_symmetry.space_group_name_H-M   'P 1'
#
loop_
_entity.id
_entity.type
_entity.pdbx_description
1 polymer ?
#
loop_
_entity_poly.entity_id
_entity_poly.type
_entity_poly.pdbx_seq_one_letter_code
_entity_poly.pdbx_strand_id
1 'polypeptide(L)' 'MESPCILVCSIDLKTGYCFGCGRTRDEIAGWISMSSQQRREIMSELAARLETVERKPRRETRRARMARERAEASR' A
#
# COMPACT_ATOMS: atom_id res chain seq x y z
N MET A 1 -16.87 10.52 8.69
CA MET A 1 -15.91 10.76 7.60
C MET A 1 -15.37 9.41 7.18
N GLU A 2 -15.68 8.96 5.97
CA GLU A 2 -15.23 7.66 5.45
C GLU A 2 -13.77 7.77 4.98
N SER A 3 -12.99 6.71 5.17
CA SER A 3 -11.59 6.65 4.77
C SER A 3 -11.23 5.22 4.33
N PRO A 4 -10.59 5.04 3.15
CA PRO A 4 -10.18 3.74 2.64
C PRO A 4 -8.87 3.22 3.27
N CYS A 5 -8.36 3.89 4.31
CA CYS A 5 -7.04 3.60 4.86
C CYS A 5 -7.04 2.31 5.69
N ILE A 6 -6.19 1.33 5.31
CA ILE A 6 -5.97 0.09 6.06
C ILE A 6 -4.75 0.15 7.00
N LEU A 7 -4.31 1.36 7.36
CA LEU A 7 -3.12 1.61 8.19
C LEU A 7 -1.80 1.08 7.62
N VAL A 8 -1.76 0.83 6.30
CA VAL A 8 -0.55 0.58 5.54
C VAL A 8 -0.26 1.81 4.69
N CYS A 9 0.82 2.53 5.02
CA CYS A 9 1.28 3.69 4.26
C CYS A 9 2.63 3.38 3.62
N SER A 10 2.60 3.01 2.35
CA SER A 10 3.79 2.83 1.52
C SER A 10 3.38 3.13 0.09
N ILE A 11 4.16 3.94 -0.61
CA ILE A 11 3.85 4.39 -1.96
C ILE A 11 4.62 3.52 -2.95
N ASP A 12 3.90 2.99 -3.94
CA ASP A 12 4.53 2.41 -5.10
C ASP A 12 5.12 3.51 -5.96
N LEU A 13 6.44 3.47 -6.20
CA LEU A 13 7.13 4.48 -6.99
C LEU A 13 6.82 4.38 -8.49
N LYS A 14 6.29 3.25 -8.95
CA LYS A 14 5.93 3.06 -10.36
C LYS A 14 4.58 3.71 -10.69
N THR A 15 3.57 3.44 -9.88
CA THR A 15 2.19 3.94 -10.09
C THR A 15 1.89 5.24 -9.34
N GLY A 16 2.63 5.56 -8.27
CA GLY A 16 2.35 6.67 -7.38
C GLY A 16 1.23 6.41 -6.36
N TYR A 17 0.68 5.19 -6.33
CA TYR A 17 -0.41 4.81 -5.44
C TYR A 17 0.09 4.15 -4.15
N CYS A 18 -0.66 4.35 -3.07
CA CYS A 18 -0.42 3.66 -1.81
C CYS A 18 -0.77 2.18 -1.90
N PHE A 19 0.18 1.30 -1.52
CA PHE A 19 -0.01 -0.16 -1.49
C PHE A 19 -1.23 -0.60 -0.66
N GLY A 20 -1.56 0.16 0.38
CA GLY A 20 -2.66 -0.16 1.28
C GLY A 20 -4.02 0.29 0.75
N CYS A 21 -4.14 1.55 0.34
CA CYS A 21 -5.43 2.18 0.06
C CYS A 21 -5.60 2.73 -1.35
N GLY A 22 -4.62 2.59 -2.24
CA GLY A 22 -4.71 3.06 -3.63
C GLY A 22 -4.67 4.59 -3.83
N ARG A 23 -4.64 5.38 -2.75
CA ARG A 23 -4.55 6.85 -2.82
C ARG A 23 -3.14 7.33 -3.17
N THR A 24 -3.03 8.47 -3.82
CA THR A 24 -1.77 9.18 -4.05
C THR A 24 -1.31 9.94 -2.80
N ARG A 25 -0.06 10.43 -2.79
CA ARG A 25 0.46 11.26 -1.69
C ARG A 25 -0.37 12.53 -1.48
N ASP A 26 -0.78 13.19 -2.57
CA ASP A 26 -1.51 14.45 -2.50
C ASP A 26 -2.94 14.24 -2.01
N GLU A 27 -3.58 13.15 -2.42
CA GLU A 27 -4.90 12.75 -1.90
C GLU A 27 -4.85 12.41 -0.41
N ILE A 28 -3.76 11.79 0.05
CA ILE A 28 -3.55 11.50 1.48
C ILE A 28 -3.38 12.81 2.26
N ALA A 29 -2.53 13.73 1.77
CA ALA A 29 -2.27 15.01 2.42
C ALA A 29 -3.51 15.91 2.47
N GLY A 30 -4.30 15.95 1.39
CA GLY A 30 -5.49 16.80 1.26
C GLY A 30 -6.79 16.21 1.81
N TRP A 31 -6.79 14.95 2.28
CA TRP A 31 -8.02 14.19 2.52
C TRP A 31 -9.05 14.90 3.42
N ILE A 32 -8.59 15.54 4.50
CA ILE A 32 -9.46 16.21 5.48
C ILE A 32 -10.14 17.44 4.87
N SER A 33 -9.48 18.12 3.93
CA SER A 33 -9.97 19.32 3.26
C SER A 33 -10.87 19.00 2.05
N MET A 34 -10.89 17.76 1.57
CA MET A 34 -11.73 17.35 0.44
C MET A 34 -13.22 17.32 0.79
N SER A 35 -14.06 17.70 -0.17
CA SER A 35 -15.51 17.54 -0.08
C SER A 35 -15.92 16.08 -0.08
N SER A 36 -17.12 15.79 0.41
CA SER A 36 -17.69 14.42 0.35
C SER A 36 -17.80 13.90 -1.08
N GLN A 37 -18.01 14.78 -2.06
CA GLN A 37 -18.08 14.41 -3.46
C GLN A 37 -16.72 13.97 -4.00
N GLN A 38 -15.67 14.76 -3.76
CA GLN A 38 -14.29 14.42 -4.14
C GLN A 38 -13.83 13.11 -3.51
N ARG A 39 -14.17 12.88 -2.23
CA ARG A 39 -13.85 11.62 -1.56
C ARG A 39 -14.53 10.42 -2.21
N ARG A 40 -15.80 10.55 -2.63
CA ARG A 40 -16.53 9.46 -3.31
C ARG A 40 -15.95 9.15 -4.69
N GLU A 41 -15.59 10.18 -5.44
CA GLU A 41 -14.92 10.03 -6.73
C GLU A 41 -13.62 9.24 -6.56
N ILE A 42 -12.73 9.69 -5.66
CA ILE A 42 -11.48 8.98 -5.36
C ILE A 42 -11.77 7.54 -4.93
N MET A 43 -12.73 7.31 -4.03
CA MET A 43 -13.08 5.96 -3.53
C MET A 43 -13.55 5.01 -4.64
N SER A 44 -14.25 5.50 -5.67
CA SER A 44 -14.69 4.68 -6.79
C SER A 44 -13.54 4.16 -7.66
N GLU A 45 -12.41 4.86 -7.69
CA GLU A 45 -11.25 4.51 -8.52
C GLU A 45 -10.27 3.57 -7.81
N LEU A 46 -10.31 3.47 -6.47
CA LEU A 46 -9.28 2.78 -5.68
C LEU A 46 -9.11 1.31 -6.04
N ALA A 47 -10.21 0.62 -6.33
CA ALA A 47 -10.17 -0.80 -6.71
C ALA A 47 -9.32 -1.01 -7.97
N ALA A 48 -9.62 -0.26 -9.03
CA ALA A 48 -8.87 -0.29 -10.28
C ALA A 48 -7.40 0.14 -10.09
N ARG A 49 -7.15 1.17 -9.27
CA ARG A 49 -5.78 1.59 -8.95
C ARG A 49 -4.99 0.48 -8.27
N LEU A 50 -5.58 -0.24 -7.33
CA LEU A 50 -4.93 -1.34 -6.61
C LEU A 50 -4.57 -2.53 -7.50
N GLU A 51 -5.28 -2.76 -8.60
CA GLU A 51 -4.92 -3.78 -9.60
C GLU A 51 -3.60 -3.46 -10.32
N THR A 52 -3.27 -2.18 -10.45
CA THR A 52 -2.02 -1.73 -11.08
C THR A 52 -0.81 -1.77 -10.14
N VAL A 53 -1.06 -1.90 -8.82
CA VAL A 53 -0.01 -1.85 -7.81
C VAL A 53 0.63 -3.24 -7.63
N GLU A 54 1.91 -3.33 -8.00
CA GLU A 54 2.68 -4.57 -7.82
C GLU A 54 3.04 -4.77 -6.34
N ARG A 55 2.30 -5.61 -5.64
CA ARG A 55 2.58 -5.95 -4.23
C ARG A 55 3.82 -6.85 -4.13
N LYS A 56 4.99 -6.22 -4.01
CA LYS A 56 6.22 -6.97 -3.72
C LYS A 56 6.08 -7.72 -2.40
N PRO A 57 6.57 -8.97 -2.32
CA PRO A 57 6.58 -9.72 -1.07
C PRO A 57 7.29 -8.91 0.02
N ARG A 58 6.80 -9.03 1.27
CA ARG A 58 7.42 -8.33 2.41
C ARG A 58 8.91 -8.61 2.41
N ARG A 59 9.73 -7.56 2.58
CA ARG A 59 11.19 -7.71 2.73
C ARG A 59 11.47 -8.83 3.73
N GLU A 60 12.34 -9.74 3.34
CA GLU A 60 12.78 -10.82 4.21
C GLU A 60 13.36 -10.23 5.50
N THR A 61 12.84 -10.67 6.64
CA THR A 61 13.40 -10.26 7.93
C THR A 61 14.74 -10.96 8.17
N ARG A 62 15.67 -10.31 8.88
CA ARG A 62 16.96 -10.93 9.25
C ARG A 62 16.78 -12.30 9.90
N ARG A 63 15.73 -12.45 10.73
CA ARG A 63 15.40 -13.72 11.40
C ARG A 63 14.97 -14.81 10.41
N ALA A 64 14.08 -14.48 9.47
CA ALA A 64 13.66 -15.40 8.43
C ALA A 64 14.85 -15.85 7.56
N ARG A 65 15.72 -14.90 7.19
CA ARG A 65 16.95 -15.19 6.45
C ARG A 65 17.86 -16.17 7.19
N MET A 66 18.17 -15.90 8.46
CA MET A 66 19.02 -16.78 9.27
C MET A 66 18.39 -18.16 9.50
N ALA A 67 17.05 -18.25 9.61
CA ALA A 67 16.36 -19.52 9.74
C ALA A 67 16.49 -20.37 8.46
N ARG A 68 16.36 -19.76 7.28
CA ARG A 68 16.60 -20.43 5.99
C ARG A 68 18.03 -20.92 5.87
N GLU A 69 19.01 -20.06 6.14
CA GLU A 69 20.44 -20.39 6.09
C GLU A 69 20.80 -21.56 7.03
N ARG A 70 20.23 -21.59 8.26
CA ARG A 70 20.42 -22.70 9.19
C ARG A 70 19.78 -24.01 8.71
N ALA A 71 18.58 -23.94 8.14
CA ALA A 71 17.89 -25.11 7.59
C ALA A 71 18.62 -25.70 6.37
N GLU A 72 19.24 -24.83 5.56
CA GLU A 72 20.06 -25.22 4.41
C GLU A 72 21.39 -25.84 4.86
N ALA A 73 22.05 -25.28 5.89
CA ALA A 73 23.30 -25.82 6.44
C ALA A 73 23.16 -27.16 7.19
N SER A 74 21.93 -27.56 7.56
CA SER A 74 21.62 -28.80 8.27
C SER A 74 21.18 -29.94 7.34
N ARG A 75 21.14 -29.70 6.03
CA ARG A 75 20.74 -30.67 5.00
C ARG A 75 21.98 -31.26 4.33
#